data_AF-A0A6I7QT97-F1
#
_entry.id   AF-A0A6I7QT97-F1
#
_cell.length_a   1.000
_cell.length_b   1.000
_cell.length_c   1.000
_cell.angle_alpha   90.00
_cell.angle_beta   90.00
_cell.angle_gamma   90.00
#
_symmetry.space_group_name_H-M   'P 1'
#
loop_
_entity.id
_entity.type
_entity.pdbx_description
1 polymer ?
#
loop_
_entity_poly.entity_id
_entity_poly.type
_entity_poly.pdbx_seq_one_letter_code
_entity_poly.pdbx_strand_id
1 'polypeptide(L)'
;MEKGNDDRDDSAASPRPEEIIAAVYGRIRSLREEGRTATAIILPPAMYRILQDYRARLGEVPGGLPDYLGKYELFGVPLYTDTGTDIVIRSGSRH
;
A
#
# COMPACT_ATOMS: atom_id res chain seq x y z
N MET A 1 36.59 -9.86 28.30
CA MET A 1 36.05 -10.71 27.22
C MET A 1 34.72 -11.24 27.71
N GLU A 2 33.61 -10.66 27.24
CA GLU A 2 32.31 -11.33 27.33
C GLU A 2 31.57 -11.02 26.03
N LYS A 3 31.06 -12.09 25.43
CA LYS A 3 30.69 -12.19 24.02
C LYS A 3 29.43 -11.37 23.73
N GLY A 4 29.39 -10.82 22.52
CA GLY A 4 28.18 -10.23 21.95
C GLY A 4 27.04 -11.25 21.90
N ASN A 5 25.84 -10.77 22.20
CA ASN A 5 24.62 -11.30 21.63
C ASN A 5 24.10 -10.23 20.68
N ASP A 6 24.54 -10.34 19.43
CA ASP A 6 23.94 -9.68 18.28
C ASP A 6 22.61 -10.42 18.02
N ASP A 7 21.57 -10.10 18.78
CA ASP A 7 20.20 -10.51 18.46
C ASP A 7 19.61 -9.55 17.43
N ARG A 8 20.22 -9.52 16.23
CA ARG A 8 19.52 -9.03 15.04
C ARG A 8 18.70 -10.18 14.49
N ASP A 9 17.58 -10.44 15.15
CA ASP A 9 16.48 -11.17 14.55
C ASP A 9 15.85 -10.25 13.48
N ASP A 10 16.50 -10.16 12.31
CA ASP A 10 16.04 -9.49 11.09
C ASP A 10 14.95 -10.33 10.40
N SER A 11 14.01 -10.84 11.21
CA SER A 11 12.86 -11.62 10.76
C SER A 11 11.83 -10.66 10.20
N ALA A 12 12.09 -10.19 8.97
CA ALA A 12 11.23 -9.39 8.08
C ALA A 12 10.01 -8.78 8.79
N ALA A 13 10.22 -7.73 9.58
CA ALA A 13 9.15 -7.06 10.29
C ALA A 13 8.04 -6.68 9.29
N SER A 14 6.80 -7.09 9.58
CA SER A 14 5.67 -6.72 8.72
C SER A 14 5.61 -5.19 8.59
N PRO A 15 5.47 -4.65 7.37
CA PRO A 15 5.55 -3.21 7.16
C PRO A 15 4.41 -2.50 7.89
N ARG A 16 4.67 -1.28 8.36
CA ARG A 16 3.62 -0.43 8.93
C ARG A 16 2.62 -0.06 7.83
N PRO A 17 1.32 0.07 8.13
CA PRO A 17 0.33 0.45 7.13
C PRO A 17 0.67 1.77 6.43
N GLU A 18 1.23 2.74 7.15
CA GLU A 18 1.66 4.03 6.62
C GLU A 18 2.78 3.88 5.57
N GLU A 19 3.65 2.87 5.70
CA GLU A 19 4.73 2.60 4.75
C GLU A 19 4.18 2.03 3.45
N ILE A 20 3.17 1.15 3.52
CA ILE A 20 2.45 0.64 2.35
C ILE A 20 1.76 1.80 1.62
N ILE A 21 1.06 2.66 2.36
CA ILE A 21 0.34 3.82 1.81
C ILE A 21 1.33 4.78 1.12
N ALA A 22 2.44 5.10 1.79
CA ALA A 22 3.47 6.00 1.24
C ALA A 22 4.13 5.42 -0.01
N ALA A 23 4.44 4.12 -0.03
CA ALA A 23 5.01 3.44 -1.19
C ALA A 23 4.07 3.49 -2.40
N VAL A 24 2.78 3.19 -2.19
CA VAL A 24 1.76 3.29 -3.24
C VAL A 24 1.65 4.73 -3.75
N TYR A 25 1.53 5.70 -2.86
CA TYR A 25 1.41 7.11 -3.24
C TYR A 25 2.62 7.59 -4.04
N GLY A 26 3.83 7.25 -3.60
CA GLY A 26 5.07 7.57 -4.30
C GLY A 26 5.06 7.05 -5.74
N ARG A 27 4.65 5.79 -5.94
CA ARG A 27 4.60 5.19 -7.27
C ARG A 27 3.50 5.79 -8.15
N ILE A 28 2.33 6.11 -7.60
CA ILE A 28 1.26 6.84 -8.32
C ILE A 28 1.76 8.23 -8.76
N ARG A 29 2.45 8.94 -7.86
CA ARG A 29 3.02 10.26 -8.16
C ARG A 29 4.05 10.20 -9.28
N SER A 30 4.98 9.26 -9.24
CA SER A 30 5.98 9.09 -10.32
C SER A 30 5.31 8.80 -11.66
N LEU A 31 4.27 7.95 -11.70
CA LEU A 31 3.52 7.70 -12.93
C LEU A 31 2.86 8.99 -13.46
N ARG A 32 2.30 9.82 -12.57
CA ARG A 32 1.72 11.11 -12.96
C ARG A 32 2.75 12.06 -13.54
N GLU A 33 3.95 12.10 -12.97
CA GLU A 33 5.08 12.91 -13.46
C GLU A 33 5.55 12.45 -14.85
N GLU A 34 5.41 11.15 -15.16
CA GLU A 34 5.62 10.56 -16.49
C GLU A 34 4.44 10.76 -17.47
N GLY A 35 3.37 11.45 -17.07
CA GLY A 35 2.16 11.62 -17.89
C GLY A 35 1.27 10.38 -17.98
N ARG A 36 1.50 9.38 -17.12
CA ARG A 36 0.74 8.12 -17.04
C ARG A 36 -0.24 8.17 -15.88
N THR A 37 -1.24 7.28 -15.92
CA THR A 37 -2.25 7.17 -14.85
C THR A 37 -2.28 5.75 -14.32
N ALA A 38 -2.28 5.59 -12.99
CA ALA A 38 -2.45 4.31 -12.34
C ALA A 38 -3.88 3.78 -12.57
N THR A 39 -4.00 2.51 -12.94
CA THR A 39 -5.29 1.86 -13.28
C THR A 39 -5.64 0.73 -12.32
N ALA A 40 -4.65 0.15 -11.64
CA ALA A 40 -4.83 -0.86 -10.62
C ALA A 40 -3.63 -0.91 -9.68
N ILE A 41 -3.89 -1.18 -8.40
CA ILE A 41 -2.88 -1.53 -7.40
C ILE A 41 -3.07 -3.00 -7.05
N ILE A 42 -2.01 -3.79 -7.16
CA ILE A 42 -2.01 -5.20 -6.78
C ILE A 42 -1.12 -5.35 -5.57
N LEU A 43 -1.68 -5.92 -4.50
CA LEU A 43 -1.00 -6.14 -3.24
C LEU A 43 -0.88 -7.64 -2.94
N PRO A 44 0.19 -8.06 -2.26
CA PRO A 44 0.20 -9.35 -1.55
C PRO A 44 -0.96 -9.41 -0.54
N PRO A 45 -1.59 -10.59 -0.33
CA PRO A 45 -2.69 -10.73 0.64
C PRO A 45 -2.34 -10.25 2.04
N ALA A 46 -1.08 -10.40 2.47
CA ALA A 46 -0.61 -9.93 3.77
C ALA A 46 -0.67 -8.40 3.88
N MET A 47 -0.20 -7.67 2.86
CA MET A 47 -0.24 -6.21 2.84
C MET A 47 -1.68 -5.67 2.72
N TYR A 48 -2.52 -6.35 1.92
CA TYR A 48 -3.94 -6.00 1.85
C TYR A 48 -4.61 -6.12 3.23
N ARG A 49 -4.35 -7.21 3.97
CA ARG A 49 -4.88 -7.39 5.33
C ARG A 49 -4.43 -6.27 6.28
N ILE A 50 -3.14 -5.91 6.25
CA ILE A 50 -2.61 -4.80 7.07
C ILE A 50 -3.38 -3.49 6.80
N LEU A 51 -3.67 -3.17 5.53
CA LEU A 51 -4.45 -1.98 5.18
C LEU A 51 -5.91 -2.06 5.64
N GLN A 52 -6.56 -3.22 5.51
CA GLN A 52 -7.95 -3.39 5.95
C GLN A 52 -8.08 -3.27 7.48
N ASP A 53 -7.13 -3.85 8.23
CA ASP A 53 -7.10 -3.74 9.69
C ASP A 53 -6.81 -2.31 10.14
N TYR A 54 -5.96 -1.59 9.41
CA TYR A 54 -5.72 -0.17 9.64
C TYR A 54 -6.97 0.68 9.37
N ARG A 55 -7.63 0.47 8.23
CA ARG A 55 -8.90 1.13 7.89
C ARG A 55 -9.97 0.88 8.97
N ALA A 56 -10.12 -0.37 9.41
CA ALA A 56 -11.09 -0.72 10.44
C ALA A 56 -10.87 0.04 11.76
N ARG A 57 -9.61 0.34 12.10
CA ARG A 57 -9.24 1.14 13.28
C ARG A 57 -9.53 2.63 13.11
N LEU A 58 -9.40 3.17 11.90
CA LEU A 58 -9.68 4.58 11.60
C LEU A 58 -11.18 4.88 11.55
N GLY A 59 -12.01 3.88 11.23
CA GLY A 59 -13.46 4.04 11.06
C GLY A 59 -13.83 4.51 9.65
N GLU A 60 -14.99 5.14 9.52
CA GLU A 60 -15.52 5.58 8.23
C GLU A 60 -15.47 7.10 8.09
N VAL A 61 -15.15 7.54 6.88
CA VAL A 61 -15.21 8.96 6.53
C VAL A 61 -16.68 9.38 6.41
N PRO A 62 -17.09 10.54 6.97
CA PRO A 62 -18.44 11.07 6.78
C PRO A 62 -18.80 11.20 5.30
N GLY A 63 -20.05 10.88 4.95
CA GLY A 63 -20.53 10.94 3.57
C GLY A 63 -20.29 12.31 2.92
N GLY A 64 -19.81 12.30 1.67
CA GLY A 64 -19.54 13.51 0.89
C GLY A 64 -18.11 14.03 0.96
N LEU A 65 -17.23 13.42 1.77
CA LEU A 65 -15.80 13.67 1.73
C LEU A 65 -15.07 12.56 0.95
N PRO A 66 -13.92 12.87 0.31
CA PRO A 66 -13.11 11.86 -0.36
C PRO A 66 -12.60 10.80 0.62
N ASP A 67 -12.85 9.53 0.33
CA ASP A 67 -12.21 8.41 1.02
C ASP A 67 -11.01 7.95 0.20
N TYR A 68 -9.81 8.24 0.68
CA TYR A 68 -8.57 7.83 0.03
C TYR A 68 -8.08 6.46 0.48
N LEU A 69 -8.66 5.88 1.54
CA LEU A 69 -8.36 4.55 2.06
C LEU A 69 -9.66 3.73 2.06
N GLY A 70 -10.21 3.57 0.86
CA GLY A 70 -11.43 2.82 0.65
C GLY A 70 -11.25 1.33 0.88
N LYS A 71 -12.38 0.62 1.00
CA LYS A 71 -12.38 -0.83 1.19
C LYS A 71 -11.75 -1.58 0.00
N TYR A 72 -11.99 -1.11 -1.22
CA TYR A 72 -11.54 -1.75 -2.46
C TYR A 72 -10.72 -0.82 -3.35
N GLU A 73 -10.32 0.33 -2.83
CA GLU A 73 -9.54 1.33 -3.57
C GLU A 73 -8.61 2.09 -2.63
N LEU A 74 -7.49 2.55 -3.17
CA LEU A 74 -6.53 3.39 -2.47
C LEU A 74 -6.19 4.57 -3.39
N PHE A 75 -6.39 5.78 -2.90
CA PHE A 75 -6.30 7.02 -3.69
C PHE A 75 -7.21 7.02 -4.95
N GLY A 76 -8.38 6.38 -4.86
CA GLY A 76 -9.31 6.23 -5.99
C GLY A 76 -8.82 5.25 -7.08
N VAL A 77 -7.79 4.46 -6.80
CA VAL A 77 -7.31 3.39 -7.70
C VAL A 77 -7.75 2.03 -7.14
N PRO A 78 -8.38 1.16 -7.95
CA PRO A 78 -8.85 -0.14 -7.49
C PRO A 78 -7.74 -1.04 -6.95
N LEU A 79 -8.03 -1.73 -5.84
CA LEU A 79 -7.15 -2.70 -5.19
C LEU A 79 -7.48 -4.12 -5.63
N TYR A 80 -6.44 -4.90 -5.92
CA TYR A 80 -6.49 -6.33 -6.18
C TYR A 80 -5.46 -7.06 -5.32
N THR A 81 -5.65 -8.35 -5.15
CA THR A 81 -4.68 -9.21 -4.47
C THR A 81 -4.10 -10.24 -5.43
N ASP A 82 -2.80 -10.50 -5.34
CA ASP A 82 -2.10 -11.55 -6.09
C ASP A 82 -1.07 -12.24 -5.20
N THR A 83 -0.69 -13.48 -5.49
CA THR A 83 0.21 -14.30 -4.65
C THR A 83 1.67 -13.85 -4.66
N GLY A 84 1.98 -12.73 -5.31
CA GLY A 84 3.32 -12.13 -5.31
C GLY A 84 3.73 -11.54 -3.96
N THR A 85 4.97 -11.05 -3.91
CA THR A 85 5.58 -10.44 -2.71
C THR A 85 5.64 -8.92 -2.76
N ASP A 86 5.46 -8.33 -3.93
CA ASP A 86 5.68 -6.91 -4.19
C ASP A 86 4.38 -6.16 -4.48
N ILE A 87 4.39 -4.85 -4.20
CA ILE A 87 3.34 -3.93 -4.62
C ILE A 87 3.53 -3.66 -6.12
N VAL A 88 2.51 -3.98 -6.93
CA VAL A 88 2.53 -3.74 -8.37
C VAL A 88 1.46 -2.70 -8.74
N ILE A 89 1.86 -1.65 -9.44
CA ILE A 89 0.93 -0.66 -9.98
C ILE A 89 0.85 -0.79 -11.50
N ARG A 90 -0.33 -1.14 -12.01
CA ARG A 90 -0.63 -1.09 -13.44
C ARG A 90 -0.96 0.34 -13.83
N SER A 91 -0.60 0.72 -15.05
CA SER A 91 -0.85 2.06 -15.57
C SER A 91 -1.20 2.03 -17.04
N GLY A 92 -1.95 3.05 -17.46
CA GLY A 92 -2.27 3.34 -18.86
C GLY A 92 -1.70 4.69 -19.30
N SER A 93 -1.59 4.87 -20.61
CA SER A 93 -1.31 6.17 -21.21
C SER A 93 -2.52 7.08 -21.07
N ARG A 94 -2.28 8.35 -20.75
CA ARG A 94 -3.32 9.38 -20.78
C ARG A 94 -3.59 9.73 -22.24
N HIS A 95 -4.81 9.47 -22.72
CA HIS A 95 -5.26 9.83 -24.06
C HIS A 95 -5.57 11.32 -24.16
#